data_AF-A0A2E5KQV8-F1
#
_entry.id   AF-A0A2E5KQV8-F1
#
_cell.length_a   1.000
_cell.length_b   1.000
_cell.length_c   1.000
_cell.angle_alpha   90.00
_cell.angle_beta   90.00
_cell.angle_gamma   90.00
#
_symmetry.space_group_name_H-M   'P 1'
#
loop_
_entity.id
_entity.type
_entity.pdbx_description
1 polymer ?
#
loop_
_entity_poly.entity_id
_entity_poly.type
_entity_poly.pdbx_seq_one_letter_code
_entity_poly.pdbx_strand_id
1 'polypeptide(L)'
;MEAEATGSDPVFPEEAGSRQPALVQAERATLEARRGELKSTIAVQERHIQQKQLEAKEFESKETSLENDIELAREKLAIFEGLLKDALISRVEYVEQQQTVEQLQGEVDAISHSIPRAQAALEESRERANELLLGFRREAQNELGKIGLNIARARELLAEASEQQQRAEIKSPIEGIVKKLAVNTIGGIVQPGAPIMEVVPTDENLVVEAKLNPVDRGYVQEGQSAMVKISSYDFVRYGGLRGKVTHVAADADTDEQTQEPYYRVVVETTKAYLGSREGDLPITPGMQTVVDIQTGSKSVLEYLVRPVLKIRYEAFRER
;
A
#
# COMPACT_ATOMS: atom_id res chain seq x y z
N MET A 1 -15.38 -15.66 -8.88
CA MET A 1 -14.52 -15.18 -9.98
C MET A 1 -13.12 -15.78 -9.97
N GLU A 2 -12.29 -15.62 -8.93
CA GLU A 2 -10.91 -16.17 -8.93
C GLU A 2 -10.89 -17.70 -9.05
N ALA A 3 -11.77 -18.37 -8.30
CA ALA A 3 -12.09 -19.79 -8.44
C ALA A 3 -12.54 -20.20 -9.85
N GLU A 4 -13.26 -19.35 -10.57
CA GLU A 4 -13.74 -19.63 -11.94
C GLU A 4 -12.62 -19.46 -12.97
N ALA A 5 -11.77 -18.44 -12.80
CA ALA A 5 -10.65 -18.18 -13.68
C ALA A 5 -9.54 -19.24 -13.55
N THR A 6 -9.31 -19.74 -12.33
CA THR A 6 -8.26 -20.74 -12.03
C THR A 6 -8.77 -22.18 -12.04
N GLY A 7 -10.09 -22.40 -11.98
CA GLY A 7 -10.68 -23.73 -11.82
C GLY A 7 -10.61 -24.28 -10.39
N SER A 8 -10.26 -23.43 -9.41
CA SER A 8 -10.15 -23.79 -7.98
C SER A 8 -11.49 -23.67 -7.25
N ASP A 9 -11.59 -24.15 -6.02
CA ASP A 9 -12.74 -23.87 -5.16
C ASP A 9 -12.68 -22.47 -4.53
N PRO A 10 -13.83 -21.82 -4.30
CA PRO A 10 -13.87 -20.47 -3.75
C PRO A 10 -13.44 -20.46 -2.28
N VAL A 11 -12.43 -19.64 -1.99
CA VAL A 11 -12.01 -19.35 -0.61
C VAL A 11 -12.71 -18.07 -0.15
N PHE A 12 -13.47 -18.16 0.94
CA PHE A 12 -14.14 -17.01 1.54
C PHE A 12 -13.41 -16.64 2.84
N PRO A 13 -13.05 -15.36 3.06
CA PRO A 13 -12.45 -14.93 4.32
C PRO A 13 -13.40 -15.16 5.51
N GLU A 14 -12.94 -15.80 6.58
CA GLU A 14 -13.79 -16.20 7.72
C GLU A 14 -14.49 -14.99 8.37
N GLU A 15 -13.76 -13.89 8.60
CA GLU A 15 -14.32 -12.67 9.23
C GLU A 15 -15.46 -12.03 8.42
N ALA A 16 -15.35 -12.04 7.09
CA ALA A 16 -16.39 -11.51 6.20
C ALA A 16 -17.57 -12.47 6.07
N GLY A 17 -17.29 -13.77 6.02
CA GLY A 17 -18.31 -14.81 5.91
C GLY A 17 -19.22 -14.92 7.12
N SER A 18 -18.69 -14.72 8.33
CA SER A 18 -19.50 -14.69 9.56
C SER A 18 -20.37 -13.43 9.69
N ARG A 19 -19.93 -12.30 9.13
CA ARG A 19 -20.68 -11.02 9.19
C ARG A 19 -21.84 -10.96 8.21
N GLN A 20 -21.73 -11.61 7.04
CA GLN A 20 -22.76 -11.60 6.00
C GLN A 20 -23.01 -12.98 5.39
N PRO A 21 -23.62 -13.92 6.14
CA PRO A 21 -23.80 -15.30 5.67
C PRO A 21 -24.71 -15.40 4.43
N ALA A 22 -25.72 -14.54 4.31
CA ALA A 22 -26.63 -14.53 3.16
C ALA A 22 -25.91 -14.17 1.85
N LEU A 23 -24.94 -13.24 1.90
CA LEU A 23 -24.16 -12.86 0.73
C LEU A 23 -23.26 -14.02 0.27
N VAL A 24 -22.60 -14.70 1.21
CA VAL A 24 -21.77 -15.88 0.88
C VAL A 24 -22.60 -16.99 0.26
N GLN A 25 -23.80 -17.24 0.77
CA GLN A 25 -24.70 -18.24 0.16
C GLN A 25 -25.12 -17.83 -1.26
N ALA A 26 -25.45 -16.56 -1.49
CA ALA A 26 -25.82 -16.06 -2.82
C ALA A 26 -24.66 -16.20 -3.83
N GLU A 27 -23.44 -15.87 -3.43
CA GLU A 27 -22.23 -16.02 -4.25
C GLU A 27 -21.93 -17.49 -4.57
N ARG A 28 -22.10 -18.39 -3.59
CA ARG A 28 -21.97 -19.84 -3.82
C ARG A 28 -23.02 -20.37 -4.79
N ALA A 29 -24.28 -19.97 -4.63
CA ALA A 29 -25.36 -20.37 -5.53
C ALA A 29 -25.12 -19.88 -6.96
N THR A 30 -24.59 -18.66 -7.11
CA THR A 30 -24.26 -18.08 -8.42
C THR A 30 -23.10 -18.83 -9.08
N LEU A 31 -22.05 -19.19 -8.32
CA LEU A 31 -20.96 -20.02 -8.80
C LEU A 31 -21.44 -21.40 -9.27
N GLU A 32 -22.28 -22.06 -8.47
CA GLU A 32 -22.84 -23.38 -8.83
C GLU A 32 -23.69 -23.29 -10.10
N ALA A 33 -24.53 -22.26 -10.22
CA ALA A 33 -25.33 -22.04 -11.41
C ALA A 33 -24.46 -21.86 -12.67
N ARG A 34 -23.42 -21.01 -12.59
CA ARG A 34 -22.47 -20.77 -13.70
C ARG A 34 -21.68 -22.02 -14.09
N ARG A 35 -21.19 -22.78 -13.10
CA ARG A 35 -20.52 -24.07 -13.34
C ARG A 35 -21.47 -25.07 -14.01
N GLY A 36 -22.73 -25.11 -13.57
CA GLY A 36 -23.77 -25.95 -14.16
C GLY A 36 -24.08 -25.59 -15.62
N GLU A 37 -24.17 -24.29 -15.91
CA GLU A 37 -24.36 -23.77 -17.26
C GLU A 37 -23.19 -24.15 -18.17
N LEU A 38 -21.95 -23.86 -17.76
CA LEU A 38 -20.75 -24.21 -18.52
C LEU A 38 -20.69 -25.72 -18.82
N LYS A 39 -20.93 -26.56 -17.80
CA LYS A 39 -20.94 -28.02 -17.95
C LYS A 39 -22.01 -28.48 -18.96
N SER A 40 -23.19 -27.86 -18.91
CA SER A 40 -24.28 -28.19 -19.83
C SER A 40 -23.95 -27.83 -21.28
N THR A 41 -23.36 -26.65 -21.48
CA THR A 41 -22.93 -26.17 -22.81
C THR A 41 -21.80 -27.04 -23.38
N ILE A 42 -20.81 -27.40 -22.55
CA ILE A 42 -19.74 -28.33 -22.95
C ILE A 42 -20.33 -29.69 -23.32
N ALA A 43 -21.26 -30.23 -22.53
CA ALA A 43 -21.89 -31.52 -22.81
C ALA A 43 -22.73 -31.51 -24.11
N VAL A 44 -23.27 -30.37 -24.53
CA VAL A 44 -23.88 -30.22 -25.87
C VAL A 44 -22.80 -30.29 -26.95
N GLN A 45 -21.69 -29.57 -26.77
CA GLN A 45 -20.61 -29.54 -27.75
C GLN A 45 -19.88 -30.89 -27.87
N GLU A 46 -19.67 -31.61 -26.77
CA GLU A 46 -19.13 -32.97 -26.76
C GLU A 46 -20.01 -33.94 -27.57
N ARG A 47 -21.34 -33.79 -27.48
CA ARG A 47 -22.26 -34.57 -28.32
C ARG A 47 -22.11 -34.24 -29.81
N HIS A 48 -21.87 -32.98 -30.15
CA HIS A 48 -21.56 -32.60 -31.54
C HIS A 48 -20.23 -33.16 -32.03
N ILE A 49 -19.18 -33.16 -31.18
CA ILE A 49 -17.89 -33.80 -31.48
C ILE A 49 -18.09 -35.29 -31.72
N GLN A 50 -18.82 -35.98 -30.83
CA GLN A 50 -19.11 -37.40 -30.97
C GLN A 50 -19.88 -37.70 -32.26
N GLN A 51 -20.89 -36.89 -32.60
CA GLN A 51 -21.64 -37.01 -33.85
C GLN A 51 -20.71 -36.90 -35.07
N LYS A 52 -19.83 -35.89 -35.10
CA LYS A 52 -18.88 -35.68 -36.20
C LYS A 52 -17.82 -36.77 -36.29
N GLN A 53 -17.40 -37.32 -35.15
CA GLN A 53 -16.48 -38.44 -35.10
C GLN A 53 -17.10 -39.72 -35.67
N LEU A 54 -18.38 -39.99 -35.36
CA LEU A 54 -19.09 -41.12 -35.94
C LEU A 54 -19.28 -40.96 -37.45
N GLU A 55 -19.57 -39.75 -37.93
CA GLU A 55 -19.68 -39.43 -39.36
C GLU A 55 -18.35 -39.67 -40.10
N ALA A 56 -17.21 -39.23 -39.54
CA ALA A 56 -15.89 -39.50 -40.13
C ALA A 56 -15.60 -41.01 -40.19
N LYS A 57 -15.90 -41.74 -39.10
CA LYS A 57 -15.71 -43.20 -39.04
C LYS A 57 -16.61 -43.96 -40.02
N GLU A 58 -17.81 -43.44 -40.29
CA GLU A 58 -18.71 -44.00 -41.31
C GLU A 58 -18.08 -43.89 -42.71
N PHE A 59 -17.48 -42.75 -43.05
CA PHE A 59 -16.78 -42.59 -44.32
C PHE A 59 -15.55 -43.50 -44.44
N GLU A 60 -14.73 -43.61 -43.38
CA GLU A 60 -13.58 -44.53 -43.34
C GLU A 60 -14.02 -45.99 -43.54
N SER A 61 -15.14 -46.39 -42.93
CA SER A 61 -15.69 -47.76 -43.07
C SER A 61 -16.23 -48.02 -44.48
N LYS A 62 -16.86 -47.01 -45.11
CA LYS A 62 -17.31 -47.09 -46.50
C LYS A 62 -16.15 -47.17 -47.47
N GLU A 63 -15.11 -46.36 -47.27
CA GLU A 63 -13.87 -46.42 -48.05
C GLU A 63 -13.26 -47.82 -48.02
N THR A 64 -13.05 -48.35 -46.82
CA THR A 64 -12.51 -49.72 -46.64
C THR A 64 -13.38 -50.77 -47.36
N SER A 65 -14.70 -50.61 -47.35
CA SER A 65 -15.61 -51.55 -48.02
C SER A 65 -15.49 -51.46 -49.55
N LEU A 66 -15.48 -50.24 -50.10
CA LEU A 66 -15.29 -49.99 -51.52
C LEU A 66 -13.90 -50.41 -52.03
N GLU A 67 -12.87 -50.27 -51.20
CA GLU A 67 -11.51 -50.77 -51.47
C GLU A 67 -11.48 -52.30 -51.61
N ASN A 68 -12.21 -53.03 -50.76
CA ASN A 68 -12.34 -54.48 -50.91
C ASN A 68 -13.13 -54.84 -52.18
N ASP A 69 -14.21 -54.11 -52.48
CA ASP A 69 -15.05 -54.35 -53.65
C ASP A 69 -14.27 -54.12 -54.96
N ILE A 70 -13.46 -53.06 -55.03
CA ILE A 70 -12.62 -52.79 -56.21
C ILE A 70 -11.49 -53.81 -56.36
N GLU A 71 -10.93 -54.32 -55.26
CA GLU A 71 -9.93 -55.40 -55.31
C GLU A 71 -10.52 -56.65 -55.97
N LEU A 72 -11.71 -57.08 -55.54
CA LEU A 72 -12.43 -58.21 -56.13
C LEU A 72 -12.82 -57.94 -57.59
N ALA A 73 -13.27 -56.74 -57.92
CA ALA A 73 -13.62 -56.36 -59.29
C ALA A 73 -12.39 -56.38 -60.21
N ARG A 74 -11.22 -55.95 -59.73
CA ARG A 74 -9.94 -56.01 -60.46
C ARG A 74 -9.49 -57.44 -60.69
N GLU A 75 -9.61 -58.31 -59.68
CA GLU A 75 -9.32 -59.74 -59.83
C GLU A 75 -10.21 -60.38 -60.90
N LYS A 76 -11.52 -60.09 -60.86
CA LYS A 76 -12.48 -60.54 -61.86
C LYS A 76 -12.15 -60.02 -63.26
N LEU A 77 -11.77 -58.75 -63.38
CA LEU A 77 -11.36 -58.15 -64.65
C LEU A 77 -10.12 -58.85 -65.22
N ALA A 78 -9.13 -59.20 -64.39
CA ALA A 78 -7.92 -59.92 -64.80
C ALA A 78 -8.24 -61.32 -65.36
N ILE A 79 -9.20 -62.04 -64.75
CA ILE A 79 -9.71 -63.32 -65.27
C ILE A 79 -10.33 -63.11 -66.65
N PHE A 80 -11.20 -62.11 -66.80
CA PHE A 80 -11.85 -61.79 -68.08
C PHE A 80 -10.82 -61.37 -69.14
N GLU A 81 -9.75 -60.66 -68.77
CA GLU A 81 -8.65 -60.32 -69.68
C GLU A 81 -7.97 -61.58 -70.24
N GLY A 82 -7.73 -62.58 -69.39
CA GLY A 82 -7.20 -63.88 -69.82
C GLY A 82 -8.15 -64.61 -70.77
N LEU A 83 -9.43 -64.73 -70.41
CA LEU A 83 -10.45 -65.37 -71.23
C LEU A 83 -10.65 -64.68 -72.60
N LEU A 84 -10.50 -63.35 -72.65
CA LEU A 84 -10.58 -62.58 -73.89
C LEU A 84 -9.39 -62.88 -74.81
N LYS A 85 -8.17 -63.03 -74.25
CA LYS A 85 -6.95 -63.41 -75.01
C LYS A 85 -7.11 -64.80 -75.65
N ASP A 86 -7.77 -65.71 -74.94
CA ASP A 86 -8.08 -67.06 -75.43
C ASP A 86 -9.34 -67.11 -76.33
N ALA A 87 -9.96 -65.96 -76.63
CA ALA A 87 -11.18 -65.81 -77.42
C ALA A 87 -12.41 -66.58 -76.86
N LEU A 88 -12.48 -66.76 -75.54
CA LEU A 88 -13.55 -67.48 -74.84
C LEU A 88 -14.73 -66.58 -74.41
N ILE A 89 -14.56 -65.25 -74.47
CA ILE A 89 -15.59 -64.26 -74.14
C ILE A 89 -15.62 -63.14 -75.19
N SER A 90 -16.68 -62.33 -75.18
CA SER A 90 -16.81 -61.16 -76.04
C SER A 90 -16.06 -59.93 -75.50
N ARG A 91 -15.67 -59.02 -76.42
CA ARG A 91 -15.09 -57.73 -76.02
C ARG A 91 -16.07 -56.88 -75.21
N VAL A 92 -17.38 -57.03 -75.44
CA VAL A 92 -18.41 -56.28 -74.71
C VAL A 92 -18.41 -56.67 -73.24
N GLU A 93 -18.41 -57.97 -72.92
CA GLU A 93 -18.36 -58.47 -71.54
C GLU A 93 -17.10 -57.99 -70.79
N TYR A 94 -15.94 -57.96 -71.46
CA TYR A 94 -14.72 -57.39 -70.88
C TYR A 94 -14.87 -55.89 -70.57
N VAL A 95 -15.40 -55.10 -71.52
CA VAL A 95 -15.59 -53.65 -71.34
C VAL A 95 -16.59 -53.34 -70.23
N GLU A 96 -17.65 -54.15 -70.08
CA GLU A 96 -18.60 -54.02 -68.98
C GLU A 96 -17.93 -54.24 -67.60
N GLN A 97 -17.05 -55.24 -67.47
CA GLN A 97 -16.28 -55.44 -66.24
C GLN A 97 -15.28 -54.30 -66.01
N GLN A 98 -14.63 -53.79 -67.06
CA GLN A 98 -13.75 -52.65 -66.96
C GLN A 98 -14.50 -51.40 -66.46
N GLN A 99 -15.69 -51.14 -67.00
CA GLN A 99 -16.55 -50.05 -66.57
C GLN A 99 -16.92 -50.18 -65.08
N THR A 100 -17.15 -51.39 -64.58
CA THR A 100 -17.45 -51.64 -63.16
C THR A 100 -16.25 -51.25 -62.28
N VAL A 101 -15.02 -51.61 -62.67
CA VAL A 101 -13.80 -51.21 -61.94
C VAL A 101 -13.64 -49.68 -61.91
N GLU A 102 -13.84 -49.01 -63.05
CA GLU A 102 -13.75 -47.54 -63.13
C GLU A 102 -14.83 -46.85 -62.31
N GLN A 103 -16.05 -47.40 -62.25
CA GLN A 103 -17.13 -46.89 -61.40
C GLN A 103 -16.78 -46.98 -59.91
N LEU A 104 -16.33 -48.15 -59.46
CA LEU A 104 -15.89 -48.35 -58.07
C LEU A 104 -14.70 -47.47 -57.72
N GLN A 105 -13.75 -47.28 -58.63
CA GLN A 105 -12.63 -46.35 -58.42
C GLN A 105 -13.13 -44.92 -58.23
N GLY A 106 -14.07 -44.46 -59.06
CA GLY A 106 -14.66 -43.13 -58.90
C GLY A 106 -15.39 -42.95 -57.56
N GLU A 107 -16.04 -43.99 -57.05
CA GLU A 107 -16.66 -43.98 -55.72
C GLU A 107 -15.63 -43.93 -54.58
N VAL A 108 -14.53 -44.70 -54.69
CA VAL A 108 -13.39 -44.62 -53.75
C VAL A 108 -12.78 -43.22 -53.76
N ASP A 109 -12.53 -42.65 -54.93
CA ASP A 109 -11.95 -41.30 -55.04
C ASP A 109 -12.88 -40.26 -54.40
N ALA A 110 -14.20 -40.36 -54.62
CA ALA A 110 -15.19 -39.47 -54.04
C ALA A 110 -15.27 -39.57 -52.50
N ILE A 111 -15.19 -40.78 -51.94
CA ILE A 111 -15.23 -40.99 -50.49
C ILE A 111 -13.92 -40.55 -49.83
N SER A 112 -12.77 -40.78 -50.49
CA SER A 112 -11.46 -40.37 -49.99
C SER A 112 -11.35 -38.85 -49.79
N HIS A 113 -12.04 -38.06 -50.61
CA HIS A 113 -12.14 -36.61 -50.46
C HIS A 113 -13.15 -36.17 -49.39
N SER A 114 -14.11 -37.03 -49.05
CA SER A 114 -15.12 -36.77 -48.02
C SER A 114 -14.57 -36.95 -46.60
N ILE A 115 -13.63 -37.87 -46.41
CA ILE A 115 -12.95 -38.13 -45.12
C ILE A 115 -12.23 -36.89 -44.56
N PRO A 116 -11.29 -36.23 -45.28
CA PRO A 116 -10.60 -35.05 -44.75
C PRO A 116 -11.57 -33.89 -44.50
N ARG A 117 -12.67 -33.79 -45.27
CA ARG A 117 -13.73 -32.80 -45.02
C ARG A 117 -14.47 -33.09 -43.71
N ALA A 118 -14.79 -34.35 -43.42
CA ALA A 118 -15.41 -34.75 -42.17
C ALA A 118 -14.46 -34.57 -40.97
N GLN A 119 -13.19 -34.90 -41.14
CA GLN A 119 -12.15 -34.68 -40.13
C GLN A 119 -11.94 -33.19 -39.84
N ALA A 120 -11.92 -32.33 -40.86
CA ALA A 120 -11.84 -30.88 -40.67
C ALA A 120 -13.05 -30.34 -39.89
N ALA A 121 -14.26 -30.83 -40.18
CA ALA A 121 -15.46 -30.46 -39.43
C ALA A 121 -15.45 -30.97 -37.97
N LEU A 122 -14.83 -32.12 -37.71
CA LEU A 122 -14.59 -32.62 -36.35
C LEU A 122 -13.62 -31.71 -35.59
N GLU A 123 -12.50 -31.34 -36.19
CA GLU A 123 -11.53 -30.42 -35.59
C GLU A 123 -12.14 -29.04 -35.33
N GLU A 124 -12.92 -28.50 -36.27
CA GLU A 124 -13.67 -27.25 -36.04
C GLU A 124 -14.61 -27.36 -34.83
N SER A 125 -15.30 -28.50 -34.66
CA SER A 125 -16.17 -28.74 -33.50
C SER A 125 -15.38 -28.81 -32.18
N ARG A 126 -14.16 -29.38 -32.20
CA ARG A 126 -13.25 -29.41 -31.05
C ARG A 126 -12.76 -28.02 -30.68
N GLU A 127 -12.36 -27.23 -31.68
CA GLU A 127 -11.92 -25.85 -31.46
C GLU A 127 -13.04 -24.97 -30.90
N ARG A 128 -14.28 -25.13 -31.38
CA ARG A 128 -15.45 -24.44 -30.78
C ARG A 128 -15.67 -24.80 -29.31
N ALA A 129 -15.42 -26.06 -28.92
CA ALA A 129 -15.50 -26.47 -27.51
C ALA A 129 -14.42 -25.78 -26.65
N ASN A 130 -13.21 -25.69 -27.19
CA ASN A 130 -12.10 -24.99 -26.52
C ASN A 130 -12.37 -23.48 -26.43
N GLU A 131 -12.91 -22.87 -27.48
CA GLU A 131 -13.30 -21.45 -27.50
C GLU A 131 -14.32 -21.12 -26.41
N LEU A 132 -15.30 -22.00 -26.16
CA LEU A 132 -16.27 -21.84 -25.06
C LEU A 132 -15.57 -21.80 -23.69
N LEU A 133 -14.62 -22.70 -23.44
CA LEU A 133 -13.83 -22.73 -22.20
C LEU A 133 -12.99 -21.46 -22.03
N LEU A 134 -12.33 -21.02 -23.10
CA LEU A 134 -11.52 -19.79 -23.10
C LEU A 134 -12.40 -18.55 -22.93
N GLY A 135 -13.59 -18.53 -23.53
CA GLY A 135 -14.61 -17.48 -23.37
C GLY A 135 -15.03 -17.34 -21.91
N PHE A 136 -15.40 -18.44 -21.27
CA PHE A 136 -15.78 -18.47 -19.85
C PHE A 136 -14.66 -17.95 -18.94
N ARG A 137 -13.42 -18.42 -19.15
CA ARG A 137 -12.25 -17.93 -18.37
C ARG A 137 -12.02 -16.43 -18.55
N ARG A 138 -12.13 -15.94 -19.78
CA ARG A 138 -11.94 -14.52 -20.10
C ARG A 138 -13.00 -13.65 -19.44
N GLU A 139 -14.25 -14.09 -19.45
CA GLU A 139 -15.34 -13.39 -18.77
C GLU A 139 -15.11 -13.33 -17.25
N ALA A 140 -14.75 -14.47 -16.64
CA ALA A 140 -14.41 -14.52 -15.21
C ALA A 140 -13.24 -13.59 -14.86
N GLN A 141 -12.20 -13.52 -15.71
CA GLN A 141 -11.06 -12.61 -15.52
C GLN A 141 -11.46 -11.14 -15.65
N ASN A 142 -12.30 -10.79 -16.63
CA ASN A 142 -12.79 -9.43 -16.81
C ASN A 142 -13.62 -8.96 -15.61
N GLU A 143 -14.52 -9.81 -15.12
CA GLU A 143 -15.30 -9.50 -13.91
C GLU A 143 -14.41 -9.40 -12.66
N LEU A 144 -13.42 -10.28 -12.53
CA LEU A 144 -12.42 -10.19 -11.45
C LEU A 144 -11.68 -8.84 -11.49
N GLY A 145 -11.25 -8.39 -12.67
CA GLY A 145 -10.59 -7.09 -12.85
C GLY A 145 -11.48 -5.92 -12.43
N LYS A 146 -12.75 -5.91 -12.84
CA LYS A 146 -13.73 -4.88 -12.45
C LYS A 146 -13.95 -4.85 -10.94
N ILE A 147 -14.16 -6.02 -10.33
CA ILE A 147 -14.35 -6.14 -8.88
C ILE A 147 -13.08 -5.70 -8.13
N GLY A 148 -11.90 -6.08 -8.61
CA GLY A 148 -10.62 -5.65 -8.05
C GLY A 148 -10.46 -4.13 -8.02
N LEU A 149 -10.83 -3.44 -9.10
CA LEU A 149 -10.85 -1.97 -9.15
C LEU A 149 -11.84 -1.36 -8.16
N ASN A 150 -13.03 -1.95 -8.03
CA ASN A 150 -14.04 -1.49 -7.06
C ASN A 150 -13.57 -1.68 -5.61
N ILE A 151 -12.90 -2.80 -5.31
CA ILE A 151 -12.30 -3.05 -3.99
C ILE A 151 -11.21 -2.02 -3.70
N ALA A 152 -10.33 -1.74 -4.67
CA ALA A 152 -9.28 -0.73 -4.50
C ALA A 152 -9.87 0.66 -4.23
N ARG A 153 -10.91 1.07 -4.98
CA ARG A 153 -11.61 2.34 -4.76
C ARG A 153 -12.29 2.38 -3.38
N ALA A 154 -12.97 1.30 -2.98
CA ALA A 154 -13.63 1.23 -1.68
C ALA A 154 -12.64 1.30 -0.51
N ARG A 155 -11.45 0.70 -0.66
CA ARG A 155 -10.37 0.79 0.34
C ARG A 155 -9.84 2.22 0.47
N GLU A 156 -9.67 2.93 -0.64
CA GLU A 156 -9.24 4.33 -0.63
C GLU A 156 -10.26 5.22 0.08
N LEU A 157 -11.54 5.09 -0.26
CA LEU A 157 -12.63 5.82 0.41
C LEU A 157 -12.70 5.49 1.90
N LEU A 158 -12.46 4.23 2.28
CA LEU A 158 -12.42 3.82 3.68
C LEU A 158 -11.23 4.44 4.42
N ALA A 159 -10.06 4.53 3.77
CA ALA A 159 -8.88 5.16 4.34
C ALA A 159 -9.11 6.67 4.55
N GLU A 160 -9.66 7.36 3.54
CA GLU A 160 -10.03 8.78 3.64
C GLU A 160 -11.05 9.04 4.76
N ALA A 161 -12.10 8.21 4.83
CA ALA A 161 -13.11 8.32 5.88
C ALA A 161 -12.55 8.02 7.28
N SER A 162 -11.63 7.04 7.39
CA SER A 162 -10.97 6.71 8.65
C SER A 162 -10.05 7.84 9.11
N GLU A 163 -9.31 8.46 8.20
CA GLU A 163 -8.46 9.61 8.49
C GLU A 163 -9.30 10.83 8.91
N GLN A 164 -10.43 11.06 8.25
CA GLN A 164 -11.38 12.10 8.65
C GLN A 164 -11.95 11.83 10.05
N GLN A 165 -12.26 10.58 10.38
CA GLN A 165 -12.71 10.19 11.72
C GLN A 165 -11.63 10.43 12.78
N GLN A 166 -10.37 10.11 12.49
CA GLN A 166 -9.25 10.39 13.40
C GLN A 166 -9.05 11.89 13.62
N ARG A 167 -9.16 12.71 12.56
CA ARG A 167 -9.07 14.17 12.66
C ARG A 167 -10.26 14.83 13.37
N ALA A 168 -11.39 14.14 13.48
CA ALA A 168 -12.54 14.63 14.24
C ALA A 168 -12.26 14.64 15.75
N GLU A 169 -11.36 13.77 16.23
CA GLU A 169 -10.91 13.76 17.62
C GLU A 169 -9.65 14.62 17.77
N ILE A 170 -9.79 15.81 18.34
CA ILE A 170 -8.66 16.73 18.54
C ILE A 170 -8.02 16.44 19.89
N LYS A 171 -6.79 15.92 19.88
CA LYS A 171 -5.98 15.64 21.08
C LYS A 171 -4.93 16.73 21.29
N SER A 172 -4.58 16.97 22.55
CA SER A 172 -3.46 17.86 22.87
C SER A 172 -2.14 17.22 22.41
N PRO A 173 -1.27 17.95 21.68
CA PRO A 173 0.04 17.43 21.28
C PRO A 173 1.05 17.41 22.43
N ILE A 174 0.77 18.14 23.51
CA ILE A 174 1.63 18.31 24.68
C ILE A 174 0.83 18.10 25.97
N GLU A 175 1.51 17.70 27.05
CA GLU A 175 0.94 17.74 28.38
C GLU A 175 0.90 19.19 28.89
N GLY A 176 -0.28 19.63 29.32
CA GLY A 176 -0.49 21.04 29.61
C GLY A 176 -1.87 21.34 30.17
N ILE A 177 -2.06 22.59 30.55
CA ILE A 177 -3.33 23.11 31.06
C ILE A 177 -4.00 23.94 29.96
N VAL A 178 -5.30 23.76 29.77
CA VAL A 178 -6.08 24.57 28.82
C VAL A 178 -6.27 25.98 29.40
N LYS A 179 -5.66 26.98 28.78
CA LYS A 179 -5.73 28.39 29.20
C LYS A 179 -6.93 29.12 28.61
N LYS A 180 -7.25 28.86 27.34
CA LYS A 180 -8.36 29.50 26.64
C LYS A 180 -9.10 28.51 25.76
N LEU A 181 -10.43 28.51 25.85
CA LEU A 181 -11.31 27.74 24.99
C LEU A 181 -12.06 28.71 24.08
N ALA A 182 -11.78 28.66 22.78
CA ALA A 182 -12.39 29.53 21.78
C ALA A 182 -13.74 28.99 21.27
N VAL A 183 -13.94 27.67 21.32
CA VAL A 183 -15.19 26.99 20.92
C VAL A 183 -15.73 26.21 22.10
N ASN A 184 -16.94 26.54 22.57
CA ASN A 184 -17.57 25.93 23.74
C ASN A 184 -19.02 25.46 23.49
N THR A 185 -19.46 25.39 22.23
CA THR A 185 -20.84 25.07 21.84
C THR A 185 -20.94 23.68 21.20
N ILE A 186 -21.80 22.83 21.76
CA ILE A 186 -22.11 21.50 21.19
C ILE A 186 -22.93 21.70 19.91
N GLY A 187 -22.45 21.15 18.79
CA GLY A 187 -23.08 21.30 17.47
C GLY A 187 -22.68 22.57 16.71
N GLY A 188 -21.73 23.36 17.23
CA GLY A 188 -21.15 24.49 16.51
C GLY A 188 -20.26 24.04 15.34
N ILE A 189 -20.20 24.85 14.29
CA ILE A 189 -19.35 24.61 13.11
C ILE A 189 -18.02 25.35 13.31
N VAL A 190 -16.90 24.64 13.12
CA VAL A 190 -15.55 25.21 13.19
C VAL A 190 -14.91 25.17 11.80
N GLN A 191 -14.36 26.30 11.36
CA GLN A 191 -13.69 26.38 10.07
C GLN A 191 -12.27 25.77 10.13
N PRO A 192 -11.75 25.20 9.03
CA PRO A 192 -10.37 24.73 8.97
C PRO A 192 -9.38 25.84 9.37
N GLY A 193 -8.45 25.52 10.28
CA GLY A 193 -7.43 26.45 10.76
C GLY A 193 -7.91 27.44 11.84
N ALA A 194 -9.19 27.43 12.21
CA ALA A 194 -9.66 28.25 13.32
C ALA A 194 -9.12 27.72 14.66
N PRO A 195 -8.62 28.58 15.56
CA PRO A 195 -8.14 28.14 16.87
C PRO A 195 -9.31 27.64 17.73
N ILE A 196 -9.16 26.46 18.34
CA ILE A 196 -10.19 25.83 19.19
C ILE A 196 -9.85 26.01 20.68
N MET A 197 -8.61 25.70 21.06
CA MET A 197 -8.12 25.86 22.43
C MET A 197 -6.63 26.22 22.45
N GLU A 198 -6.21 26.90 23.52
CA GLU A 198 -4.81 27.22 23.83
C GLU A 198 -4.37 26.34 25.01
N VAL A 199 -3.38 25.48 24.77
CA VAL A 199 -2.77 24.62 25.81
C VAL A 199 -1.40 25.16 26.18
N VAL A 200 -1.17 25.33 27.48
CA VAL A 200 0.12 25.79 28.03
C VAL A 200 0.84 24.60 28.67
N PRO A 201 2.10 24.30 28.31
CA PRO A 201 2.85 23.18 28.88
C PRO A 201 2.93 23.23 30.41
N THR A 202 2.99 22.06 31.05
CA THR A 202 3.21 21.95 32.51
C THR A 202 4.68 21.74 32.88
N ASP A 203 5.60 21.77 31.90
CA ASP A 203 7.02 21.45 32.12
C ASP A 203 7.61 22.21 33.33
N GLU A 204 8.20 21.43 34.25
CA GLU A 204 8.62 21.82 35.59
C GLU A 204 9.90 22.68 35.63
N ASN A 205 10.49 22.99 34.48
CA ASN A 205 11.73 23.75 34.39
C ASN A 205 11.41 25.24 34.26
N LEU A 206 11.67 25.98 35.34
CA LEU A 206 11.55 27.43 35.32
C LEU A 206 12.67 28.01 34.46
N VAL A 207 12.30 28.64 33.35
CA VAL A 207 13.21 29.39 32.49
C VAL A 207 13.23 30.83 32.95
N VAL A 208 14.40 31.29 33.38
CA VAL A 208 14.62 32.65 33.89
C VAL A 208 15.38 33.44 32.85
N GLU A 209 14.80 34.58 32.48
CA GLU A 209 15.44 35.54 31.60
C GLU A 209 16.08 36.66 32.42
N ALA A 210 17.37 36.87 32.21
CA ALA A 210 18.16 37.87 32.90
C ALA A 210 18.80 38.86 31.91
N LYS A 211 18.92 40.11 32.35
CA LYS A 211 19.63 41.19 31.64
C LYS A 211 21.08 41.24 32.12
N LEU A 212 22.03 40.97 31.23
CA LEU A 212 23.46 41.00 31.51
C LEU A 212 24.08 42.33 31.07
N ASN A 213 24.88 42.93 31.93
CA ASN A 213 25.62 44.15 31.60
C ASN A 213 26.67 43.86 30.50
N PRO A 214 26.78 44.70 29.45
CA PRO A 214 27.76 44.54 28.38
C PRO A 214 29.20 44.35 28.85
N VAL A 215 29.57 44.97 29.99
CA VAL A 215 30.92 44.83 30.58
C VAL A 215 31.24 43.37 30.96
N ASP A 216 30.23 42.60 31.35
CA ASP A 216 30.38 41.22 31.83
C ASP A 216 30.21 40.17 30.72
N ARG A 217 29.79 40.57 29.50
CA ARG A 217 29.52 39.67 28.36
C ARG A 217 30.70 38.77 28.00
N GLY A 218 31.93 39.25 28.18
CA GLY A 218 33.15 38.51 27.87
C GLY A 218 33.41 37.29 28.78
N TYR A 219 32.77 37.24 29.95
CA TYR A 219 32.97 36.17 30.94
C TYR A 219 31.84 35.13 30.98
N VAL A 220 30.70 35.44 30.34
CA VAL A 220 29.50 34.60 30.35
C VAL A 220 29.42 33.76 29.08
N GLN A 221 29.28 32.45 29.25
CA GLN A 221 29.16 31.48 28.15
C GLN A 221 28.03 30.49 28.44
N GLU A 222 27.47 29.95 27.35
CA GLU A 222 26.50 28.85 27.44
C GLU A 222 27.12 27.66 28.17
N GLY A 223 26.34 27.06 29.06
CA GLY A 223 26.74 25.89 29.85
C GLY A 223 27.26 26.19 31.26
N GLN A 224 27.51 27.45 31.62
CA GLN A 224 27.95 27.83 32.96
C GLN A 224 26.86 27.57 34.02
N SER A 225 27.28 27.19 35.23
CA SER A 225 26.38 27.06 36.38
C SER A 225 25.98 28.44 36.89
N ALA A 226 24.69 28.63 37.15
CA ALA A 226 24.12 29.85 37.67
C ALA A 226 23.29 29.58 38.93
N MET A 227 23.19 30.58 39.80
CA MET A 227 22.33 30.57 40.98
C MET A 227 21.27 31.66 40.81
N VAL A 228 20.01 31.26 40.70
CA VAL A 228 18.87 32.16 40.57
C VAL A 228 18.30 32.43 41.96
N LYS A 229 18.29 33.70 42.37
CA LYS A 229 17.72 34.18 43.62
C LYS A 229 16.40 34.88 43.32
N ILE A 230 15.32 34.45 43.95
CA ILE A 230 13.99 35.06 43.75
C ILE A 230 13.84 36.21 44.76
N SER A 231 13.67 37.44 44.28
CA SER A 231 13.63 38.63 45.16
C SER A 231 12.46 38.61 46.15
N SER A 232 11.39 37.91 45.82
CA SER A 232 10.19 37.77 46.67
C SER A 232 10.40 36.87 47.90
N TYR A 233 11.52 36.14 47.98
CA TYR A 233 11.81 35.20 49.08
C TYR A 233 13.17 35.50 49.73
N ASP A 234 13.27 35.29 51.04
CA ASP A 234 14.52 35.51 51.78
C ASP A 234 15.57 34.45 51.39
N PHE A 235 16.54 34.86 50.58
CA PHE A 235 17.63 34.02 50.10
C PHE A 235 18.47 33.40 51.23
N VAL A 236 18.63 34.08 52.37
CA VAL A 236 19.44 33.56 53.49
C VAL A 236 18.75 32.36 54.13
N ARG A 237 17.41 32.38 54.17
CA ARG A 237 16.60 31.32 54.76
C ARG A 237 16.33 30.15 53.80
N TYR A 238 16.07 30.44 52.54
CA TYR A 238 15.58 29.45 51.56
C TYR A 238 16.60 29.08 50.47
N GLY A 239 17.72 29.80 50.38
CA GLY A 239 18.72 29.59 49.33
C GLY A 239 18.26 30.08 47.96
N GLY A 240 18.94 29.62 46.91
CA GLY A 240 18.63 29.93 45.52
C GLY A 240 18.46 28.67 44.68
N LEU A 241 17.87 28.84 43.51
CA LEU A 241 17.71 27.77 42.55
C LEU A 241 18.99 27.61 41.74
N ARG A 242 19.54 26.40 41.76
CA ARG A 242 20.62 26.03 40.85
C ARG A 242 20.06 25.95 39.44
N GLY A 243 20.76 26.56 38.50
CA GLY A 243 20.44 26.52 37.09
C GLY A 243 21.68 26.49 36.22
N LYS A 244 21.45 26.40 34.91
CA LYS A 244 22.49 26.39 33.90
C LYS A 244 22.15 27.43 32.84
N VAL A 245 23.14 28.20 32.42
CA VAL A 245 22.98 29.12 31.29
C VAL A 245 22.76 28.28 30.04
N THR A 246 21.59 28.37 29.43
CA THR A 246 21.26 27.64 28.21
C THR A 246 21.49 28.49 26.98
N HIS A 247 21.26 29.80 27.08
CA HIS A 247 21.43 30.69 25.94
C HIS A 247 21.95 32.08 26.35
N VAL A 248 22.81 32.65 25.51
CA VAL A 248 23.31 34.02 25.63
C VAL A 248 23.15 34.70 24.28
N ALA A 249 22.40 35.80 24.22
CA ALA A 249 22.20 36.55 22.98
C ALA A 249 23.54 37.01 22.38
N ALA A 250 23.62 36.97 21.05
CA ALA A 250 24.79 37.40 20.30
C ALA A 250 24.91 38.94 20.28
N ASP A 251 23.78 39.64 20.25
CA ASP A 251 23.68 41.09 20.16
C ASP A 251 23.11 41.70 21.44
N ALA A 252 23.41 42.99 21.67
CA ALA A 252 22.87 43.76 22.78
C ALA A 252 21.54 44.41 22.39
N ASP A 253 20.53 44.23 23.24
CA ASP A 253 19.26 44.96 23.16
C ASP A 253 19.31 46.22 24.03
N THR A 254 18.44 47.19 23.76
CA THR A 254 18.34 48.41 24.57
C THR A 254 17.09 48.34 25.45
N ASP A 255 17.23 48.64 26.73
CA ASP A 255 16.09 48.67 27.66
C ASP A 255 15.17 49.86 27.34
N GLU A 256 13.89 49.59 27.07
CA GLU A 256 12.91 50.63 26.72
C GLU A 256 12.70 51.67 27.84
N GLN A 257 12.98 51.33 29.10
CA GLN A 257 12.78 52.22 30.25
C GLN A 257 14.05 52.97 30.65
N THR A 258 15.22 52.30 30.65
CA THR A 258 16.48 52.91 31.11
C THR A 258 17.38 53.40 29.97
N GLN A 259 17.09 53.03 28.73
CA GLN A 259 17.94 53.24 27.54
C GLN A 259 19.38 52.69 27.66
N GLU A 260 19.62 51.78 28.60
CA GLU A 260 20.91 51.13 28.75
C GLU A 260 20.98 49.85 27.89
N PRO A 261 22.11 49.60 27.19
CA PRO A 261 22.30 48.36 26.45
C PRO A 261 22.49 47.17 27.42
N TYR A 262 21.88 46.03 27.11
CA TYR A 262 22.01 44.78 27.85
C TYR A 262 22.04 43.57 26.92
N TYR A 263 22.66 42.48 27.36
CA TYR A 263 22.57 41.19 26.68
C TYR A 263 21.53 40.31 27.35
N ARG A 264 20.67 39.68 26.57
CA ARG A 264 19.69 38.72 27.08
C ARG A 264 20.38 37.38 27.39
N VAL A 265 20.19 36.88 28.61
CA VAL A 265 20.70 35.58 29.05
C VAL A 265 19.54 34.74 29.56
N VAL A 266 19.49 33.49 29.11
CA VAL A 266 18.48 32.52 29.52
C VAL A 266 19.14 31.48 30.43
N VAL A 267 18.56 31.31 31.61
CA VAL A 267 18.99 30.33 32.60
C VAL A 267 17.85 29.37 32.90
N GLU A 268 18.09 28.09 32.67
CA GLU A 268 17.15 27.03 33.01
C GLU A 268 17.48 26.49 34.41
N THR A 269 16.51 26.51 35.32
CA THR A 269 16.69 25.97 36.68
C THR A 269 16.35 24.49 36.73
N THR A 270 16.94 23.77 37.69
CA THR A 270 16.67 22.33 37.89
C THR A 270 15.32 22.07 38.60
N LYS A 271 14.68 23.11 39.15
CA LYS A 271 13.41 23.05 39.90
C LYS A 271 12.67 24.39 39.80
N ALA A 272 11.35 24.38 39.91
CA ALA A 272 10.48 25.57 39.88
C ALA A 272 9.95 26.05 41.26
N TYR A 273 10.47 25.53 42.37
CA TYR A 273 10.01 25.88 43.73
C TYR A 273 11.17 26.00 44.73
N LEU A 274 10.98 26.84 45.77
CA LEU A 274 11.95 27.03 46.86
C LEU A 274 11.49 26.26 48.11
N GLY A 275 12.05 25.07 48.34
CA GLY A 275 11.71 24.28 49.54
C GLY A 275 12.16 22.83 49.47
N SER A 276 11.88 22.08 50.54
CA SER A 276 12.19 20.65 50.65
C SER A 276 11.17 19.77 49.93
N ARG A 277 9.97 20.30 49.63
CA ARG A 277 8.88 19.60 48.95
C ARG A 277 8.34 20.45 47.80
N GLU A 278 7.83 19.76 46.81
CA GLU A 278 7.13 20.34 45.67
C GLU A 278 5.86 21.07 46.14
N GLY A 279 5.71 22.34 45.72
CA GLY A 279 4.60 23.22 46.11
C GLY A 279 4.88 24.18 47.28
N ASP A 280 6.00 24.05 47.99
CA ASP A 280 6.45 25.07 48.94
C ASP A 280 7.05 26.27 48.18
N LEU A 281 6.49 27.46 48.39
CA LEU A 281 6.92 28.72 47.76
C LEU A 281 6.99 28.63 46.21
N PRO A 282 5.83 28.47 45.53
CA PRO A 282 5.79 28.34 44.08
C PRO A 282 6.21 29.64 43.39
N ILE A 283 7.03 29.53 42.35
CA ILE A 283 7.49 30.67 41.57
C ILE A 283 6.57 30.81 40.36
N THR A 284 5.91 31.97 40.23
CA THR A 284 5.02 32.26 39.11
C THR A 284 5.67 33.24 38.12
N PRO A 285 5.25 33.23 36.84
CA PRO A 285 5.70 34.21 35.86
C PRO A 285 5.46 35.65 36.34
N GLY A 286 6.47 36.51 36.22
CA GLY A 286 6.42 37.92 36.62
C GLY A 286 7.16 38.27 37.92
N MET A 287 7.69 37.29 38.67
CA MET A 287 8.54 37.56 39.82
C MET A 287 9.92 38.09 39.40
N GLN A 288 10.46 39.06 40.15
CA GLN A 288 11.82 39.56 39.94
C GLN A 288 12.86 38.60 40.49
N THR A 289 13.96 38.44 39.76
CA THR A 289 15.04 37.52 40.12
C THR A 289 16.41 38.16 39.92
N VAL A 290 17.39 37.70 40.69
CA VAL A 290 18.80 38.06 40.56
C VAL A 290 19.57 36.78 40.23
N VAL A 291 20.34 36.80 39.14
CA VAL A 291 21.05 35.63 38.63
C VAL A 291 22.55 35.81 38.81
N ASP A 292 23.16 34.96 39.61
CA ASP A 292 24.61 34.91 39.79
C ASP A 292 25.21 33.83 38.90
N ILE A 293 25.99 34.21 37.89
CA ILE A 293 26.63 33.28 36.96
C ILE A 293 28.07 33.00 37.42
N GLN A 294 28.45 31.73 37.50
CA GLN A 294 29.80 31.33 37.88
C GLN A 294 30.75 31.42 36.67
N THR A 295 31.56 32.49 36.63
CA THR A 295 32.46 32.80 35.51
C THR A 295 33.91 32.29 35.68
N GLY A 296 34.14 31.40 36.66
CA GLY A 296 35.43 30.75 36.92
C GLY A 296 35.86 30.82 38.39
N SER A 297 36.94 30.12 38.74
CA SER A 297 37.56 30.17 40.06
C SER A 297 38.87 30.97 40.00
N LYS A 298 39.08 31.85 40.97
CA LYS A 298 40.35 32.57 41.15
C LYS A 298 41.03 32.06 42.40
N SER A 299 42.36 31.89 42.35
CA SER A 299 43.13 31.55 43.56
C SER A 299 43.35 32.80 44.41
N VAL A 300 43.44 32.62 45.73
CA VAL A 300 43.72 33.73 46.68
C VAL A 300 45.06 34.41 46.35
N LEU A 301 46.06 33.62 45.93
CA LEU A 301 47.36 34.11 45.48
C LEU A 301 47.23 35.02 44.25
N GLU A 302 46.38 34.65 43.29
CA GLU A 302 46.13 35.45 42.10
C GLU A 302 45.47 36.80 42.43
N TYR A 303 44.58 36.84 43.43
CA TYR A 303 43.96 38.10 43.89
C TYR A 303 44.99 39.05 44.53
N LEU A 304 45.94 38.52 45.30
CA LEU A 304 47.01 39.30 45.95
C LEU A 304 48.08 39.80 44.97
N VAL A 305 48.38 39.06 43.91
CA VAL A 305 49.43 39.42 42.94
C VAL A 305 48.90 40.30 41.80
N ARG A 306 47.59 40.28 41.52
CA ARG A 306 46.95 41.08 40.46
C ARG A 306 47.26 42.58 40.51
N PRO A 307 47.24 43.27 41.67
CA PRO A 307 47.54 44.71 41.74
C PRO A 307 48.97 45.03 41.30
N VAL A 308 49.94 44.19 41.67
CA VAL A 308 51.36 44.37 41.32
C VAL A 308 51.58 44.15 39.82
N LEU A 309 50.92 43.15 39.23
CA LEU A 309 50.95 42.91 37.80
C LEU A 309 50.28 44.03 37.00
N LYS A 310 49.12 44.51 37.47
CA LYS A 310 48.37 45.58 36.80
C LYS A 310 49.17 46.89 36.78
N ILE A 311 49.87 47.23 37.87
CA ILE A 311 50.76 48.39 37.93
C ILE A 311 51.91 48.26 36.93
N ARG A 312 52.54 47.08 36.76
CA ARG A 312 53.60 46.92 35.74
C ARG A 312 53.10 47.07 34.30
N TYR A 313 51.88 46.62 34.00
CA TYR A 313 51.33 46.71 32.65
C TYR A 313 50.71 48.08 32.32
N GLU A 314 50.19 48.81 33.31
CA GLU A 314 49.65 50.18 33.11
C GLU A 314 50.74 51.26 33.22
N ALA A 315 51.80 51.06 34.02
CA ALA A 315 52.88 52.06 34.21
C ALA A 315 53.82 52.24 33.00
N PHE A 316 53.76 51.37 31.98
CA PHE A 316 54.50 51.51 30.73
C PHE A 316 53.61 51.91 29.53
N ARG A 317 52.40 52.40 29.78
CA ARG A 317 51.55 53.03 28.76
C ARG A 317 51.21 54.46 29.18
N GLU A 318 52.02 55.40 28.73
CA GLU A 318 51.66 56.81 28.66
C GLU A 318 51.13 57.10 27.25
N ARG A 319 49.87 57.57 27.20
CA ARG A 319 49.06 58.08 26.07
C ARG A 319 49.15 57.38 24.71
#